data_AF-A0A7J8JPX4-F1
#
_entry.id   AF-A0A7J8JPX4-F1
#
_cell.length_a   1.000
_cell.length_b   1.000
_cell.length_c   1.000
_cell.angle_alpha   90.00
_cell.angle_beta   90.00
_cell.angle_gamma   90.00
#
_symmetry.space_group_name_H-M   'P 1'
#
loop_
_entity.id
_entity.type
_entity.pdbx_description
1 polymer ?
#
loop_
_entity_poly.entity_id
_entity_poly.type
_entity_poly.pdbx_seq_one_letter_code
_entity_poly.pdbx_strand_id
1 'polypeptide(L)'
;MSVSEIFVELQGFLAAEQDIREEIRKVVQSLEQTAREILTLLQGVHQGAGFQDIPKRCLKAREHFGTVKTHLTSLKTKFPAEQYYRFHEHWRFVLQRLVFLAAFVVYLESETLVTREAVTEILGIEPDREKGFHLDVEDYLSGVLILASELSSTQEVGQALMSREEQVPHSTSRAQR
;
A
#
# COMPACT_ATOMS: atom_id res chain seq x y z
N MET A 1 -42.95 -17.74 15.29
CA MET A 1 -42.37 -17.41 13.98
C MET A 1 -42.63 -18.59 13.06
N SER A 2 -43.39 -18.39 11.98
CA SER A 2 -43.58 -19.43 10.97
C SER A 2 -42.30 -19.62 10.17
N VAL A 3 -42.12 -20.80 9.55
CA VAL A 3 -40.95 -21.05 8.68
C VAL A 3 -40.86 -20.00 7.57
N SER A 4 -42.01 -19.57 7.02
CA SER A 4 -42.06 -18.51 6.01
C SER A 4 -41.57 -17.15 6.52
N GLU A 5 -41.90 -16.79 7.76
CA GLU A 5 -41.42 -15.53 8.37
C GLU A 5 -39.90 -15.54 8.53
N ILE A 6 -39.32 -16.68 8.95
CA ILE A 6 -37.87 -16.84 9.09
C ILE A 6 -37.16 -16.64 7.74
N PHE A 7 -37.67 -17.22 6.66
CA PHE A 7 -37.08 -17.05 5.33
C PHE A 7 -37.17 -15.62 4.81
N VAL A 8 -38.27 -14.90 5.07
CA VAL A 8 -38.42 -13.49 4.69
C VAL A 8 -37.42 -12.61 5.45
N GLU A 9 -37.25 -12.86 6.75
CA GLU A 9 -36.26 -12.14 7.57
C GLU A 9 -34.83 -12.40 7.09
N LEU A 10 -34.48 -13.67 6.84
CA LEU A 10 -33.17 -14.06 6.27
C LEU A 10 -32.92 -13.41 4.92
N GLN A 11 -33.92 -13.33 4.05
CA GLN A 11 -33.79 -12.67 2.75
C GLN A 11 -33.47 -11.18 2.92
N GLY A 12 -34.09 -10.50 3.90
CA GLY A 12 -33.77 -9.12 4.24
C GLY A 12 -32.32 -8.93 4.68
N PHE A 13 -31.82 -9.81 5.56
CA PHE A 13 -30.42 -9.78 5.99
C PHE A 13 -29.43 -9.99 4.83
N LEU A 14 -29.71 -10.95 3.95
CA LEU A 14 -28.86 -11.24 2.79
C LEU A 14 -28.84 -10.08 1.79
N ALA A 15 -29.98 -9.43 1.56
CA ALA A 15 -30.05 -8.26 0.69
C ALA A 15 -29.22 -7.09 1.25
N ALA A 16 -29.36 -6.77 2.53
CA ALA A 16 -28.59 -5.72 3.17
C ALA A 16 -27.08 -6.01 3.17
N GLU A 17 -26.68 -7.26 3.41
CA GLU A 17 -25.27 -7.67 3.30
C GLU A 17 -24.75 -7.54 1.87
N GLN A 18 -25.56 -7.89 0.87
CA GLN A 18 -25.19 -7.75 -0.54
C GLN A 18 -24.96 -6.28 -0.92
N ASP A 19 -25.80 -5.36 -0.43
CA ASP A 19 -25.63 -3.93 -0.66
C ASP A 19 -24.31 -3.40 -0.05
N ILE A 20 -23.96 -3.85 1.15
CA ILE A 20 -22.68 -3.52 1.79
C ILE A 20 -21.51 -4.02 0.92
N ARG A 21 -21.56 -5.26 0.43
CA ARG A 21 -20.51 -5.83 -0.44
C ARG A 21 -20.35 -5.04 -1.73
N GLU A 22 -21.45 -4.59 -2.32
CA GLU A 22 -21.40 -3.80 -3.57
C GLU A 22 -20.81 -2.41 -3.34
N GLU A 23 -21.13 -1.76 -2.23
CA GLU A 23 -20.50 -0.48 -1.85
C GLU A 23 -19.01 -0.62 -1.55
N ILE A 24 -18.61 -1.68 -0.85
CA ILE A 24 -17.18 -2.00 -0.64
C ILE A 24 -16.48 -2.20 -1.99
N ARG A 25 -17.08 -2.98 -2.89
CA ARG A 25 -16.50 -3.29 -4.20
C ARG A 25 -16.20 -2.04 -5.01
N LYS A 26 -17.11 -1.06 -5.03
CA LYS A 26 -16.91 0.22 -5.73
C LYS A 26 -15.68 0.96 -5.21
N VAL A 27 -15.53 1.04 -3.88
CA VAL A 27 -14.37 1.72 -3.26
C VAL A 27 -13.08 0.96 -3.51
N VAL A 28 -13.11 -0.37 -3.41
CA VAL A 28 -11.95 -1.24 -3.72
C VAL A 28 -11.48 -1.06 -5.17
N GLN A 29 -12.40 -0.97 -6.13
CA GLN A 29 -12.03 -0.71 -7.54
C GLN A 29 -11.29 0.62 -7.72
N SER A 30 -11.73 1.68 -7.03
CA SER A 30 -11.02 2.97 -7.03
C SER A 30 -9.64 2.86 -6.38
N LEU A 31 -9.53 2.16 -5.25
CA LEU A 31 -8.24 1.90 -4.60
C LEU A 31 -7.28 1.12 -5.50
N GLU A 32 -7.76 0.10 -6.19
CA GLU A 32 -6.95 -0.69 -7.12
C GLU A 32 -6.48 0.15 -8.31
N GLN A 33 -7.33 1.05 -8.79
CA GLN A 33 -6.95 1.97 -9.87
C GLN A 33 -5.83 2.91 -9.43
N THR A 34 -5.97 3.55 -8.26
CA THR A 34 -4.91 4.41 -7.71
C THR A 34 -3.63 3.60 -7.43
N ALA A 35 -3.75 2.37 -6.93
CA ALA A 35 -2.59 1.49 -6.72
C ALA A 35 -1.87 1.12 -8.03
N ARG A 36 -2.60 0.93 -9.15
CA ARG A 36 -2.01 0.73 -10.48
C ARG A 36 -1.28 1.97 -10.98
N GLU A 37 -1.83 3.15 -10.73
CA GLU A 37 -1.20 4.43 -11.09
C GLU A 37 0.11 4.66 -10.33
N ILE A 38 0.10 4.45 -9.01
CA ILE A 38 1.29 4.53 -8.17
C ILE A 38 2.33 3.50 -8.65
N LEU A 39 1.93 2.25 -8.89
CA LEU A 39 2.85 1.23 -9.39
C LEU A 39 3.52 1.66 -10.70
N THR A 40 2.74 2.17 -11.65
CA THR A 40 3.25 2.62 -12.95
C THR A 40 4.27 3.76 -12.80
N LEU A 41 4.02 4.68 -11.86
CA LEU A 41 4.96 5.77 -11.57
C LEU A 41 6.28 5.25 -11.00
N LEU A 42 6.21 4.31 -10.06
CA LEU A 42 7.37 3.75 -9.37
C LEU A 42 8.15 2.79 -10.25
N GLN A 43 7.51 1.94 -11.06
CA GLN A 43 8.19 1.06 -12.02
C GLN A 43 8.99 1.81 -13.08
N GLY A 44 8.68 3.09 -13.33
CA GLY A 44 9.50 3.93 -14.19
C GLY A 44 10.93 4.17 -13.67
N VAL A 45 11.25 3.81 -12.42
CA VAL A 45 12.65 3.84 -11.91
C VAL A 45 13.53 2.77 -12.54
N HIS A 46 12.95 1.71 -13.12
CA HIS A 46 13.69 0.64 -13.79
C HIS A 46 14.20 1.02 -15.19
N GLN A 47 13.78 2.18 -15.72
CA GLN A 47 14.21 2.65 -17.05
C GLN A 47 15.54 3.40 -16.94
N GLY A 48 16.42 3.32 -17.95
CA GLY A 48 17.84 3.73 -17.86
C GLY A 48 18.15 5.19 -17.46
N ALA A 49 17.18 6.12 -17.54
CA ALA A 49 17.30 7.50 -17.02
C ALA A 49 16.52 7.75 -15.71
N GLY A 50 15.83 6.73 -15.19
CA GLY A 50 14.88 6.81 -14.08
C GLY A 50 15.49 7.19 -12.74
N PHE A 51 16.80 6.97 -12.57
CA PHE A 51 17.53 7.24 -11.32
C PHE A 51 17.60 8.72 -10.93
N GLN A 52 17.64 9.64 -11.90
CA GLN A 52 17.71 11.07 -11.62
C GLN A 52 16.35 11.66 -11.19
N ASP A 53 15.26 10.96 -11.47
CA ASP A 53 13.89 11.41 -11.19
C ASP A 53 13.22 10.69 -10.01
N ILE A 54 13.96 9.85 -9.26
CA ILE A 54 13.42 9.11 -8.10
C ILE A 54 12.70 10.04 -7.11
N PRO A 55 13.30 11.17 -6.63
CA PRO A 55 12.63 12.04 -5.67
C PRO A 55 11.31 12.62 -6.20
N LYS A 56 11.25 12.98 -7.50
CA LYS A 56 10.03 13.50 -8.12
C LYS A 56 8.94 12.42 -8.24
N ARG A 57 9.33 11.19 -8.55
CA ARG A 57 8.41 10.04 -8.64
C ARG A 57 7.85 9.69 -7.27
N CYS A 58 8.69 9.66 -6.22
CA CYS A 58 8.25 9.43 -4.86
C CYS A 58 7.30 10.54 -4.38
N LEU A 59 7.58 11.81 -4.70
CA LEU A 59 6.69 12.91 -4.35
C LEU A 59 5.31 12.77 -5.03
N LYS A 60 5.26 12.46 -6.32
CA LYS A 60 3.99 12.17 -7.02
C LYS A 60 3.27 10.95 -6.44
N ALA A 61 4.00 9.88 -6.11
CA ALA A 61 3.40 8.71 -5.46
C ALA A 61 2.77 9.09 -4.12
N ARG A 62 3.41 9.96 -3.32
CA ARG A 62 2.87 10.50 -2.06
C ARG A 62 1.60 11.34 -2.26
N GLU A 63 1.50 12.10 -3.35
CA GLU A 63 0.26 12.79 -3.72
C GLU A 63 -0.88 11.80 -3.99
N HIS A 64 -0.62 10.73 -4.74
CA HIS A 64 -1.61 9.66 -4.97
C HIS A 64 -1.99 8.92 -3.68
N PHE A 65 -1.08 8.78 -2.71
CA PHE A 65 -1.44 8.26 -1.38
C PHE A 65 -2.43 9.17 -0.64
N GLY A 66 -2.49 10.48 -0.92
CA GLY A 66 -3.56 11.35 -0.42
C GLY A 66 -4.95 10.94 -0.92
N THR A 67 -5.04 10.52 -2.19
CA THR A 67 -6.28 9.96 -2.76
C THR A 67 -6.62 8.61 -2.12
N VAL A 68 -5.61 7.75 -1.91
CA VAL A 68 -5.77 6.47 -1.20
C VAL A 68 -6.34 6.68 0.22
N LYS A 69 -5.82 7.65 0.99
CA LYS A 69 -6.36 8.02 2.32
C LYS A 69 -7.84 8.35 2.26
N THR A 70 -8.24 9.12 1.25
CA THR A 70 -9.64 9.54 1.05
C THR A 70 -10.52 8.33 0.75
N HIS A 71 -10.07 7.42 -0.10
CA HIS A 71 -10.80 6.20 -0.42
C HIS A 71 -10.88 5.23 0.76
N LEU A 72 -9.82 5.06 1.54
CA LEU A 72 -9.84 4.23 2.75
C LEU A 72 -10.74 4.82 3.85
N THR A 73 -10.75 6.14 4.01
CA THR A 73 -11.69 6.83 4.90
C THR A 73 -13.13 6.59 4.47
N SER A 74 -13.42 6.64 3.17
CA SER A 74 -14.74 6.29 2.63
C SER A 74 -15.08 4.82 2.91
N LEU A 75 -14.14 3.89 2.69
CA LEU A 75 -14.32 2.45 2.91
C LEU A 75 -14.74 2.14 4.35
N LYS A 76 -14.11 2.80 5.34
CA LYS A 76 -14.45 2.66 6.78
C LYS A 76 -15.92 2.98 7.08
N THR A 77 -16.58 3.80 6.26
CA THR A 77 -18.01 4.17 6.46
C THR A 77 -19.00 3.18 5.82
N LYS A 78 -18.53 2.22 5.03
CA LYS A 78 -19.40 1.32 4.24
C LYS A 78 -19.84 0.06 5.00
N PHE A 79 -19.21 -0.24 6.14
CA PHE A 79 -19.52 -1.43 6.93
C PHE A 79 -19.36 -1.15 8.44
N PRO A 80 -20.04 -1.91 9.32
CA PRO A 80 -19.87 -1.78 10.76
C PRO A 80 -18.44 -2.14 11.21
N ALA A 81 -17.85 -1.37 12.13
CA ALA A 81 -16.46 -1.57 12.55
C ALA A 81 -16.19 -2.98 13.13
N GLU A 82 -17.17 -3.57 13.83
CA GLU A 82 -17.06 -4.96 14.33
C GLU A 82 -17.00 -6.03 13.23
N GLN A 83 -17.37 -5.69 11.99
CA GLN A 83 -17.40 -6.62 10.85
C GLN A 83 -16.18 -6.50 9.94
N TYR A 84 -15.08 -5.92 10.43
CA TYR A 84 -13.82 -5.81 9.67
C TYR A 84 -13.42 -7.15 9.02
N TYR A 85 -13.25 -8.21 9.81
CA TYR A 85 -12.83 -9.52 9.30
C TYR A 85 -13.89 -10.23 8.45
N ARG A 86 -15.17 -9.85 8.57
CA ARG A 86 -16.24 -10.40 7.72
C ARG A 86 -16.06 -9.99 6.26
N PHE A 87 -15.62 -8.75 6.04
CA PHE A 87 -15.47 -8.18 4.70
C PHE A 87 -14.01 -8.02 4.26
N HIS A 88 -13.03 -8.29 5.13
CA HIS A 88 -11.59 -8.13 4.90
C HIS A 88 -11.09 -8.68 3.56
N GLU A 89 -11.55 -9.87 3.18
CA GLU A 89 -11.20 -10.51 1.90
C GLU A 89 -11.48 -9.64 0.66
N HIS A 90 -12.41 -8.68 0.73
CA HIS A 90 -12.72 -7.80 -0.40
C HIS A 90 -11.61 -6.78 -0.68
N TRP A 91 -10.90 -6.31 0.34
CA TRP A 91 -9.83 -5.31 0.19
C TRP A 91 -8.44 -5.85 0.53
N ARG A 92 -8.34 -7.09 1.01
CA ARG A 92 -7.07 -7.74 1.38
C ARG A 92 -6.00 -7.59 0.29
N PHE A 93 -6.33 -7.94 -0.95
CA PHE A 93 -5.40 -7.87 -2.07
C PHE A 93 -4.91 -6.45 -2.35
N VAL A 94 -5.82 -5.47 -2.39
CA VAL A 94 -5.44 -4.08 -2.64
C VAL A 94 -4.67 -3.48 -1.48
N LEU A 95 -4.99 -3.86 -0.23
CA LEU A 95 -4.29 -3.40 0.97
C LEU A 95 -2.84 -3.89 0.97
N GLN A 96 -2.60 -5.18 0.72
CA GLN A 96 -1.25 -5.75 0.59
C GLN A 96 -0.43 -5.03 -0.49
N ARG A 97 -1.06 -4.71 -1.63
CA ARG A 97 -0.41 -3.96 -2.71
C ARG A 97 -0.09 -2.52 -2.30
N LEU A 98 -0.97 -1.85 -1.57
CA LEU A 98 -0.73 -0.51 -1.05
C LEU A 98 0.41 -0.49 -0.01
N VAL A 99 0.50 -1.51 0.85
CA VAL A 99 1.66 -1.69 1.75
C VAL A 99 2.95 -1.81 0.96
N PHE A 100 2.97 -2.68 -0.04
CA PHE A 100 4.13 -2.84 -0.93
C PHE A 100 4.55 -1.49 -1.53
N LEU A 101 3.61 -0.74 -2.10
CA LEU A 101 3.90 0.56 -2.73
C LEU A 101 4.42 1.59 -1.73
N ALA A 102 3.87 1.61 -0.52
CA ALA A 102 4.33 2.50 0.54
C ALA A 102 5.75 2.14 0.98
N ALA A 103 6.03 0.85 1.15
CA ALA A 103 7.35 0.34 1.47
C ALA A 103 8.35 0.63 0.34
N PHE A 104 7.92 0.54 -0.92
CA PHE A 104 8.76 0.83 -2.07
C PHE A 104 9.13 2.31 -2.16
N VAL A 105 8.19 3.23 -1.90
CA VAL A 105 8.49 4.66 -1.83
C VAL A 105 9.53 4.97 -0.75
N VAL A 106 9.35 4.43 0.45
CA VAL A 106 10.30 4.65 1.55
C VAL A 106 11.66 4.06 1.24
N TYR A 107 11.70 2.85 0.67
CA TYR A 107 12.95 2.23 0.25
C TYR A 107 13.70 3.06 -0.80
N LEU A 108 12.99 3.63 -1.78
CA LEU A 108 13.60 4.50 -2.80
C LEU A 108 14.12 5.84 -2.24
N GLU A 109 13.57 6.31 -1.11
CA GLU A 109 13.96 7.57 -0.48
C GLU A 109 15.09 7.42 0.55
N SER A 110 15.09 6.34 1.33
CA SER A 110 15.99 6.16 2.48
C SER A 110 16.66 4.80 2.57
N GLU A 111 16.43 3.89 1.61
CA GLU A 111 17.01 2.54 1.57
C GLU A 111 16.73 1.70 2.83
N THR A 112 15.65 2.04 3.55
CA THR A 112 15.24 1.40 4.79
C THR A 112 13.88 0.73 4.65
N LEU A 113 13.64 -0.33 5.43
CA LEU A 113 12.32 -0.93 5.51
C LEU A 113 11.36 -0.05 6.32
N VAL A 114 10.18 0.23 5.77
CA VAL A 114 9.13 1.00 6.44
C VAL A 114 8.54 0.22 7.61
N THR A 115 8.31 0.87 8.75
CA THR A 115 7.61 0.26 9.89
C THR A 115 6.11 0.16 9.60
N ARG A 116 5.42 -0.78 10.26
CA ARG A 116 3.97 -0.95 10.10
C ARG A 116 3.22 0.33 10.48
N GLU A 117 3.67 1.01 11.52
CA GLU A 117 3.10 2.26 12.02
C GLU A 117 3.23 3.39 10.96
N ALA A 118 4.39 3.52 10.32
CA ALA A 118 4.58 4.48 9.25
C ALA A 118 3.70 4.16 8.03
N VAL A 119 3.48 2.88 7.70
CA VAL A 119 2.52 2.49 6.65
C VAL A 119 1.09 2.89 7.02
N THR A 120 0.68 2.69 8.27
CA THR A 120 -0.66 3.14 8.71
C THR A 120 -0.83 4.65 8.59
N GLU A 121 0.20 5.44 8.88
CA GLU A 121 0.19 6.91 8.68
C GLU A 121 0.13 7.32 7.21
N ILE A 122 0.86 6.61 6.33
CA ILE A 122 0.84 6.84 4.87
C ILE A 122 -0.53 6.49 4.28
N LEU A 123 -1.18 5.44 4.77
CA LEU A 123 -2.49 5.00 4.29
C LEU A 123 -3.67 5.70 5.00
N GLY A 124 -3.42 6.41 6.11
CA GLY A 124 -4.47 7.07 6.90
C GLY A 124 -5.37 6.06 7.64
N ILE A 125 -4.77 4.96 8.10
CA ILE A 125 -5.41 3.86 8.81
C ILE A 125 -5.11 3.98 10.31
N GLU A 126 -6.01 3.51 11.16
CA GLU A 126 -5.77 3.50 12.61
C GLU A 126 -4.74 2.42 12.99
N PRO A 127 -3.78 2.71 13.88
CA PRO A 127 -2.82 1.71 14.36
C PRO A 127 -3.45 0.71 15.32
N ASP A 128 -4.51 1.11 16.04
CA ASP A 128 -5.21 0.29 17.03
C ASP A 128 -6.36 -0.49 16.39
N ARG A 129 -6.33 -1.81 16.58
CA ARG A 129 -7.42 -2.73 16.16
C ARG A 129 -8.78 -2.33 16.72
N GLU A 130 -8.82 -1.78 17.93
CA GLU A 130 -10.07 -1.41 18.62
C GLU A 130 -10.72 -0.13 18.08
N LYS A 131 -9.96 0.71 17.35
CA LYS A 131 -10.46 1.99 16.80
C LYS A 131 -10.98 1.88 15.36
N GLY A 132 -11.04 0.65 14.83
CA GLY A 132 -11.74 0.31 13.60
C GLY A 132 -10.83 -0.28 12.51
N PHE A 133 -10.85 0.34 11.33
CA PHE A 133 -10.05 -0.09 10.18
C PHE A 133 -8.57 -0.03 10.55
N HIS A 134 -7.90 -1.18 10.56
CA HIS A 134 -6.50 -1.34 10.94
C HIS A 134 -5.75 -2.11 9.86
N LEU A 135 -4.41 -2.10 9.94
CA LEU A 135 -3.54 -2.89 9.09
C LEU A 135 -3.16 -4.19 9.81
N ASP A 136 -3.61 -5.33 9.29
CA ASP A 136 -3.22 -6.65 9.81
C ASP A 136 -1.72 -6.89 9.59
N VAL A 137 -1.10 -7.61 10.52
CA VAL A 137 0.31 -8.02 10.45
C VAL A 137 0.53 -8.92 9.24
N GLU A 138 -0.41 -9.82 8.93
CA GLU A 138 -0.31 -10.70 7.76
C GLU A 138 -0.29 -9.91 6.45
N ASP A 139 -1.09 -8.84 6.36
CA ASP A 139 -1.13 -7.97 5.19
C ASP A 139 0.14 -7.14 5.06
N TYR A 140 0.67 -6.65 6.19
CA TYR A 140 1.94 -5.95 6.23
C TYR A 140 3.08 -6.84 5.72
N LEU A 141 3.22 -8.04 6.27
CA LEU A 141 4.26 -8.99 5.88
C LEU A 141 4.12 -9.41 4.41
N SER A 142 2.90 -9.63 3.93
CA SER A 142 2.63 -9.93 2.53
C SER A 142 3.11 -8.81 1.60
N GLY A 143 2.84 -7.54 1.96
CA GLY A 143 3.35 -6.38 1.22
C GLY A 143 4.88 -6.29 1.19
N VAL A 144 5.55 -6.60 2.31
CA VAL A 144 7.03 -6.61 2.39
C VAL A 144 7.63 -7.74 1.54
N LEU A 145 7.00 -8.91 1.48
CA LEU A 145 7.46 -10.00 0.60
C LEU A 145 7.35 -9.64 -0.89
N ILE A 146 6.31 -8.90 -1.26
CA ILE A 146 6.18 -8.36 -2.62
C ILE A 146 7.31 -7.36 -2.90
N LEU A 147 7.63 -6.49 -1.95
CA LEU A 147 8.78 -5.57 -2.07
C LEU A 147 10.08 -6.34 -2.31
N ALA A 148 10.37 -7.39 -1.53
CA ALA A 148 11.59 -8.17 -1.70
C ALA A 148 11.70 -8.79 -3.11
N SER A 149 10.56 -9.23 -3.67
CA SER A 149 10.50 -9.76 -5.03
C SER A 149 10.81 -8.68 -6.10
N GLU A 150 10.25 -7.48 -5.95
CA GLU A 150 10.54 -6.34 -6.84
C GLU A 150 11.97 -5.84 -6.70
N LEU A 151 12.55 -5.91 -5.49
CA LEU A 151 13.96 -5.57 -5.30
C LEU A 151 14.90 -6.60 -5.95
N SER A 152 14.50 -7.88 -5.99
CA SER A 152 15.27 -8.91 -6.70
C SER A 152 15.25 -8.73 -8.22
N SER A 153 14.12 -8.29 -8.79
CA SER A 153 14.04 -7.96 -10.23
C SER A 153 14.87 -6.71 -10.58
N THR A 154 15.09 -5.81 -9.62
CA THR A 154 16.02 -4.68 -9.77
C THR A 154 17.51 -5.02 -9.67
N GLN A 155 17.97 -6.27 -9.67
CA GLN A 155 19.42 -6.54 -9.60
C GLN A 155 20.24 -5.90 -10.74
N GLU A 156 19.65 -5.54 -11.89
CA GLU A 156 20.31 -4.72 -12.92
C GLU A 156 20.62 -3.27 -12.46
N VAL A 157 19.87 -2.77 -11.48
CA VAL A 157 20.01 -1.44 -10.89
C VAL A 157 21.03 -1.38 -9.75
N GLY A 158 21.24 -2.50 -9.03
CA GLY A 158 22.31 -2.62 -8.04
C GLY A 158 23.70 -2.34 -8.64
N GLN A 159 23.92 -2.70 -9.91
CA GLN A 159 25.14 -2.34 -10.64
C GLN A 159 25.27 -0.82 -10.87
N ALA A 160 24.15 -0.10 -11.05
CA ALA A 160 24.13 1.35 -11.22
C ALA A 160 24.36 2.11 -9.91
N LEU A 161 23.90 1.57 -8.77
CA LEU A 161 24.18 2.13 -7.44
C LEU A 161 25.62 1.85 -6.98
N MET A 162 26.16 0.65 -7.23
CA MET A 162 27.58 0.37 -6.99
C MET A 162 28.50 1.27 -7.84
N SER A 163 28.05 1.67 -9.03
CA SER A 163 28.75 2.67 -9.88
C SER A 163 28.69 4.11 -9.32
N ARG A 164 27.75 4.43 -8.40
CA ARG A 164 27.67 5.74 -7.72
C ARG A 164 28.59 5.83 -6.51
N GLU A 165 28.88 4.73 -5.82
CA GLU A 165 29.90 4.69 -4.76
C GLU A 165 31.31 4.92 -5.31
N GLU A 166 31.60 4.48 -6.53
CA GLU A 166 32.91 4.71 -7.18
C GLU A 166 33.14 6.15 -7.66
N GLN A 167 32.11 6.99 -7.75
CA GLN A 167 32.22 8.39 -8.21
C GLN A 167 32.37 9.43 -7.09
N VAL A 168 32.36 9.05 -5.81
CA VAL A 168 32.73 9.96 -4.71
C VAL A 168 34.25 9.94 -4.57
N PRO A 169 35.00 10.97 -5.00
CA PRO A 169 36.44 10.97 -4.81
C PRO A 169 36.72 11.15 -3.32
N HIS A 170 37.44 10.22 -2.71
CA HIS A 170 38.19 10.49 -1.50
C HIS A 170 39.19 11.64 -1.75
N SER A 171 38.74 12.88 -1.59
CA SER A 171 39.60 14.07 -1.50
C SER A 171 39.60 14.60 -0.06
N THR A 172 39.90 13.72 0.89
CA THR A 172 40.36 14.14 2.21
C THR A 172 41.37 13.14 2.73
N SER A 173 42.65 13.36 2.40
CA SER A 173 43.81 13.18 3.29
C SER A 173 45.08 13.04 2.45
N ARG A 174 45.70 14.17 2.13
CA ARG A 174 47.15 14.22 1.90
C ARG A 174 47.71 15.50 2.51
N ALA A 175 47.59 15.57 3.83
CA ALA A 175 48.41 16.43 4.67
C ALA A 175 49.14 15.52 5.66
N GLN A 176 50.31 15.03 5.25
CA GLN A 176 51.45 14.62 6.08
C GLN A 176 52.44 13.83 5.23
N ARG A 177 53.45 14.53 4.70
CA ARG A 177 54.88 14.24 4.83
C ARG A 177 55.67 15.27 4.04
#